data_AF-A0AAV8WDI8-F1
#
_entry.id   AF-A0AAV8WDI8-F1
#
_cell.length_a   1.000
_cell.length_b   1.000
_cell.length_c   1.000
_cell.angle_alpha   90.00
_cell.angle_beta   90.00
_cell.angle_gamma   90.00
#
_symmetry.space_group_name_H-M   'P 1'
#
loop_
_entity.id
_entity.type
_entity.pdbx_description
1 polymer ?
#
loop_
_entity_poly.entity_id
_entity_poly.type
_entity_poly.pdbx_seq_one_letter_code
_entity_poly.pdbx_strand_id
1 'polypeptide(L)'
;MEEDFDERPWDGGDRMDNESEGGDDAENPEQVLAECAEKFSTPDYIMEPGIFSQLKRYFQSGGNPLQVIEELSQNYTAVAQMANLIAEWLIIGGVKVTDVQAMVENHLKEMILKTFDPKKGRYYIHRRGRNPCVVNSTHRTPYLAIANLQIS
;
A
#
# COMPACT_ATOMS: atom_id res chain seq x y z
N MET A 1 -18.91 22.11 -29.82
CA MET A 1 -18.03 21.01 -29.44
C MET A 1 -18.59 20.48 -28.15
N GLU A 2 -19.48 19.50 -28.26
CA GLU A 2 -19.92 18.69 -27.11
C GLU A 2 -18.96 17.51 -27.08
N GLU A 3 -18.09 17.47 -26.08
CA GLU A 3 -17.13 16.38 -25.88
C GLU A 3 -17.89 15.20 -25.27
N ASP A 4 -18.17 14.21 -26.13
CA ASP A 4 -18.73 12.92 -25.76
C ASP A 4 -17.68 12.16 -24.95
N PHE A 5 -17.89 12.08 -23.62
CA PHE A 5 -17.02 11.34 -22.71
C PHE A 5 -17.31 9.86 -22.91
N ASP A 6 -16.51 9.19 -23.74
CA ASP A 6 -16.57 7.75 -23.99
C ASP A 6 -16.43 6.97 -22.66
N GLU A 7 -17.57 6.51 -22.12
CA GLU A 7 -17.66 5.57 -21.00
C GLU A 7 -17.10 4.23 -21.45
N ARG A 8 -15.77 4.06 -21.41
CA ARG A 8 -15.14 2.77 -21.69
C ARG A 8 -15.53 1.78 -20.58
N PRO A 9 -16.32 0.73 -20.90
CA PRO A 9 -16.56 -0.35 -19.96
C PRO A 9 -15.24 -1.08 -19.75
N TRP A 10 -14.91 -1.42 -18.51
CA TRP A 10 -13.70 -2.16 -18.14
C TRP A 10 -13.76 -3.64 -18.55
N ASP A 11 -14.37 -3.96 -19.70
CA ASP A 11 -14.53 -5.33 -20.18
C ASP A 11 -13.35 -5.69 -21.10
N GLY A 12 -12.20 -5.90 -20.45
CA GLY A 12 -11.06 -6.59 -21.05
C GLY A 12 -11.35 -8.08 -21.10
N GLY A 13 -12.12 -8.49 -22.11
CA GLY A 13 -12.39 -9.88 -22.39
C GLY A 13 -11.12 -10.63 -22.81
N ASP A 14 -10.54 -11.38 -21.86
CA ASP A 14 -9.70 -12.53 -22.15
C ASP A 14 -10.37 -13.77 -21.55
N ARG A 15 -11.10 -14.49 -22.41
CA ARG A 15 -11.58 -15.85 -22.14
C ARG A 15 -10.38 -16.78 -22.16
N MET A 16 -9.89 -17.19 -21.01
CA MET A 16 -9.08 -18.40 -20.88
C MET A 16 -9.67 -19.35 -19.85
N ASP A 17 -10.20 -20.43 -20.43
CA ASP A 17 -10.25 -21.82 -19.99
C ASP A 17 -10.87 -22.21 -18.64
N ASN A 18 -11.85 -23.09 -18.77
CA ASN A 18 -12.61 -23.74 -17.72
C ASN A 18 -12.06 -25.15 -17.54
N GLU A 19 -11.22 -25.40 -16.51
CA GLU A 19 -11.03 -26.76 -15.97
C GLU A 19 -10.67 -26.76 -14.46
N SER A 20 -11.55 -27.45 -13.70
CA SER A 20 -11.31 -28.28 -12.50
C SER A 20 -11.06 -27.67 -11.10
N GLU A 21 -12.07 -27.92 -10.25
CA GLU A 21 -11.99 -28.50 -8.89
C GLU A 21 -11.36 -27.71 -7.72
N GLY A 22 -12.24 -27.28 -6.81
CA GLY A 22 -11.89 -26.94 -5.43
C GLY A 22 -13.08 -26.30 -4.71
N GLY A 23 -13.83 -27.09 -3.93
CA GLY A 23 -14.97 -26.60 -3.14
C GLY A 23 -14.58 -25.73 -1.94
N ASP A 24 -15.60 -25.00 -1.48
CA ASP A 24 -15.74 -24.32 -0.18
C ASP A 24 -14.85 -23.09 0.10
N ASP A 25 -15.30 -21.94 -0.39
CA ASP A 25 -15.74 -20.79 0.43
C ASP A 25 -16.04 -19.63 -0.54
N ALA A 26 -17.24 -19.60 -1.11
CA ALA A 26 -17.71 -18.41 -1.81
C ALA A 26 -17.94 -17.33 -0.75
N GLU A 27 -16.90 -16.54 -0.45
CA GLU A 27 -16.99 -15.39 0.44
C GLU A 27 -18.19 -14.54 0.02
N ASN A 28 -19.09 -14.25 0.98
CA ASN A 28 -20.29 -13.49 0.69
C ASN A 28 -19.86 -12.12 0.13
N PRO A 29 -20.31 -11.74 -1.08
CA PRO A 29 -19.90 -10.49 -1.72
C PRO A 29 -20.14 -9.28 -0.82
N GLU A 30 -21.20 -9.27 0.00
CA GLU A 30 -21.48 -8.18 0.94
C GLU A 30 -20.40 -8.06 2.03
N GLN A 31 -19.86 -9.18 2.50
CA GLN A 31 -18.79 -9.18 3.50
C GLN A 31 -17.48 -8.66 2.92
N VAL A 32 -17.18 -9.05 1.68
CA VAL A 32 -16.00 -8.55 0.95
C VAL A 32 -16.08 -7.03 0.77
N LEU A 33 -17.25 -6.52 0.37
CA LEU A 33 -17.48 -5.09 0.21
C LEU A 33 -17.30 -4.33 1.53
N ALA A 34 -17.87 -4.83 2.63
CA ALA A 34 -17.73 -4.21 3.94
C ALA A 34 -16.28 -4.20 4.44
N GLU A 35 -15.56 -5.32 4.29
CA GLU A 35 -14.15 -5.43 4.68
C GLU A 35 -13.26 -4.49 3.86
N CYS A 36 -13.48 -4.41 2.56
CA CYS A 36 -12.76 -3.49 1.69
C CYS A 36 -13.07 -2.02 2.04
N ALA A 37 -14.33 -1.67 2.28
CA ALA A 37 -14.72 -0.33 2.68
C ALA A 37 -14.05 0.11 3.99
N GLU A 38 -14.04 -0.75 5.02
CA GLU A 38 -13.36 -0.46 6.28
C GLU A 38 -11.87 -0.16 6.07
N LYS A 39 -11.21 -0.94 5.20
CA LYS A 39 -9.80 -0.73 4.86
C LYS A 39 -9.57 0.57 4.09
N PHE A 40 -10.41 0.88 3.11
CA PHE A 40 -10.30 2.11 2.31
C PHE A 40 -10.50 3.38 3.15
N SER A 41 -11.26 3.30 4.24
CA SER A 41 -11.42 4.41 5.19
C SER A 41 -10.21 4.59 6.13
N THR A 42 -9.20 3.73 6.07
CA THR A 42 -7.99 3.91 6.89
C THR A 42 -7.05 4.96 6.28
N PRO A 43 -6.36 5.78 7.11
CA PRO A 43 -5.46 6.82 6.61
C PRO A 43 -4.33 6.27 5.74
N ASP A 44 -4.09 6.93 4.61
CA ASP A 44 -3.01 6.59 3.64
C ASP A 44 -3.06 5.16 3.10
N TYR A 45 -4.20 4.45 3.16
CA TYR A 45 -4.33 3.07 2.69
C TYR A 45 -3.98 2.87 1.21
N ILE A 46 -4.11 3.93 0.40
CA ILE A 46 -3.70 3.94 -1.00
C ILE A 46 -2.20 3.65 -1.21
N MET A 47 -1.37 3.87 -0.18
CA MET A 47 0.07 3.63 -0.22
C MET A 47 0.45 2.19 0.14
N GLU A 48 -0.50 1.36 0.57
CA GLU A 48 -0.25 -0.03 0.93
C GLU A 48 0.11 -0.86 -0.32
N PRO A 49 1.13 -1.73 -0.27
CA PRO A 49 1.59 -2.49 -1.44
C PRO A 49 0.53 -3.46 -2.00
N GLY A 50 -0.50 -3.79 -1.21
CA GLY A 50 -1.61 -4.69 -1.59
C GLY A 50 -2.87 -3.99 -2.10
N ILE A 51 -2.86 -2.66 -2.27
CA ILE A 51 -4.07 -1.89 -2.63
C ILE A 51 -4.74 -2.40 -3.91
N PHE A 52 -3.95 -2.71 -4.95
CA PHE A 52 -4.48 -3.18 -6.24
C PHE A 52 -5.23 -4.51 -6.14
N SER A 53 -4.74 -5.44 -5.31
CA SER A 53 -5.41 -6.72 -5.08
C SER A 53 -6.76 -6.51 -4.40
N GLN A 54 -6.84 -5.55 -3.47
CA GLN A 54 -8.09 -5.24 -2.76
C GLN A 54 -9.08 -4.47 -3.62
N LEU A 55 -8.62 -3.55 -4.46
CA LEU A 55 -9.46 -2.89 -5.47
C LEU A 55 -10.07 -3.90 -6.44
N LYS A 56 -9.24 -4.85 -6.93
CA LYS A 56 -9.72 -5.91 -7.81
C LYS A 56 -10.80 -6.77 -7.14
N ARG A 57 -10.56 -7.19 -5.90
CA ARG A 57 -11.52 -7.97 -5.09
C ARG A 57 -12.82 -7.19 -4.87
N TYR A 58 -12.73 -5.90 -4.54
CA TYR A 58 -13.89 -5.02 -4.36
C TYR A 58 -14.74 -4.88 -5.64
N PHE A 59 -14.11 -4.69 -6.81
CA PHE A 59 -14.84 -4.61 -8.09
C PHE A 59 -15.45 -5.93 -8.52
N GLN A 60 -14.75 -7.05 -8.28
CA GLN A 60 -15.28 -8.40 -8.57
C GLN A 60 -16.51 -8.74 -7.72
N SER A 61 -16.64 -8.15 -6.53
CA SER A 61 -17.82 -8.29 -5.66
C SER A 61 -18.94 -7.28 -5.95
N GLY A 62 -18.82 -6.45 -7.01
CA GLY A 62 -19.85 -5.48 -7.42
C GLY A 62 -19.73 -4.11 -6.75
N GLY A 63 -18.57 -3.78 -6.17
CA GLY A 63 -18.33 -2.50 -5.50
C GLY A 63 -18.27 -1.31 -6.46
N ASN A 64 -18.74 -0.15 -6.01
CA ASN A 64 -18.80 1.07 -6.84
C ASN A 64 -17.42 1.76 -6.95
N PRO A 65 -16.87 1.95 -8.17
CA PRO A 65 -15.60 2.64 -8.40
C PRO A 65 -15.56 4.09 -7.88
N LEU A 66 -16.64 4.85 -8.03
CA LEU A 66 -16.68 6.25 -7.58
C LEU A 66 -16.57 6.34 -6.06
N GLN A 67 -17.28 5.45 -5.35
CA GLN A 67 -17.25 5.42 -3.89
C GLN A 67 -15.86 5.11 -3.36
N VAL A 68 -15.15 4.13 -3.93
CA VAL A 68 -13.79 3.80 -3.45
C VAL A 68 -12.80 4.93 -3.76
N ILE A 69 -12.95 5.62 -4.89
CA ILE A 69 -12.12 6.78 -5.21
C ILE A 69 -12.35 7.89 -4.17
N GLU A 70 -13.61 8.15 -3.82
CA GLU A 70 -13.96 9.15 -2.81
C GLU A 70 -13.39 8.77 -1.43
N GLU A 71 -13.61 7.55 -0.96
CA GLU A 71 -13.09 7.06 0.32
C GLU A 71 -11.56 7.15 0.39
N LEU A 72 -10.84 6.66 -0.64
CA LEU A 72 -9.38 6.70 -0.65
C LEU A 72 -8.85 8.13 -0.72
N SER A 73 -9.52 9.00 -1.48
CA SER A 73 -9.09 10.40 -1.64
C SER A 73 -9.33 11.21 -0.37
N GLN A 74 -10.45 10.99 0.31
CA GLN A 74 -10.78 11.68 1.56
C GLN A 74 -9.84 11.28 2.71
N ASN A 75 -9.38 10.03 2.73
CA ASN A 75 -8.51 9.50 3.78
C ASN A 75 -7.01 9.58 3.44
N TYR A 76 -6.65 10.28 2.35
CA TYR A 76 -5.27 10.49 1.97
C TYR A 76 -4.68 11.72 2.66
N THR A 77 -3.68 11.51 3.52
CA THR A 77 -3.01 12.57 4.31
C THR A 77 -1.62 12.92 3.80
N ALA A 78 -1.06 12.11 2.90
CA ALA A 78 0.20 12.37 2.19
C ALA A 78 1.43 12.58 3.08
N VAL A 79 1.42 12.11 4.34
CA VAL A 79 2.49 12.40 5.32
C VAL A 79 3.86 11.93 4.83
N ALA A 80 3.92 10.75 4.21
CA ALA A 80 5.17 10.22 3.65
C ALA A 80 5.70 11.07 2.49
N GLN A 81 4.82 11.58 1.62
CA GLN A 81 5.23 12.45 0.51
C GLN A 81 5.70 13.81 1.00
N MET A 82 5.01 14.39 1.99
CA MET A 82 5.43 15.65 2.62
C MET A 82 6.80 15.51 3.29
N ALA A 83 7.08 14.37 3.93
CA ALA A 83 8.39 14.11 4.51
C ALA A 83 9.51 14.10 3.46
N ASN A 84 9.26 13.53 2.27
CA ASN A 84 10.23 13.56 1.16
C ASN A 84 10.49 14.99 0.68
N LEU A 85 9.44 15.81 0.52
CA LEU A 85 9.59 17.21 0.10
C LEU A 85 10.43 18.01 1.10
N ILE A 86 10.17 17.84 2.40
CA ILE A 86 10.96 18.51 3.44
C ILE A 86 12.42 18.03 3.41
N ALA A 87 12.67 16.74 3.19
CA ALA A 87 14.02 16.21 3.07
C ALA A 87 14.78 16.84 1.89
N GLU A 88 14.14 16.96 0.72
CA GLU A 88 14.71 17.63 -0.45
C GLU A 88 15.00 19.11 -0.17
N TRP A 89 14.07 19.82 0.47
CA TRP A 89 14.26 21.23 0.82
C TRP A 89 15.41 21.43 1.81
N LEU A 90 15.59 20.52 2.77
CA LEU A 90 16.73 20.56 3.69
C LEU A 90 18.06 20.40 2.95
N ILE A 91 18.11 19.49 1.97
CA ILE A 91 19.30 19.28 1.13
C ILE A 91 19.60 20.54 0.32
N ILE A 92 18.59 21.15 -0.32
CA ILE A 92 18.73 22.41 -1.06
C ILE A 92 19.17 23.56 -0.15
N GLY A 93 18.68 23.58 1.09
CA GLY A 93 19.06 24.54 2.12
C GLY A 93 20.50 24.40 2.66
N GLY A 94 21.28 23.44 2.14
CA GLY A 94 22.68 23.24 2.48
C GLY A 94 22.93 22.24 3.61
N VAL A 95 21.90 21.52 4.08
CA VAL A 95 22.09 20.39 5.00
C VAL A 95 22.66 19.22 4.22
N LYS A 96 23.67 18.54 4.78
CA LYS A 96 24.27 17.39 4.11
C LYS A 96 23.27 16.24 4.04
N VAL A 97 23.26 15.53 2.92
CA VAL A 97 22.40 14.35 2.69
C VAL A 97 22.57 13.31 3.80
N THR A 98 23.80 13.09 4.28
CA THR A 98 24.09 12.16 5.39
C THR A 98 23.37 12.52 6.68
N ASP A 99 23.20 13.82 6.95
CA ASP A 99 22.62 14.31 8.19
C ASP A 99 21.09 14.22 8.11
N VAL A 100 20.50 14.51 6.94
CA VAL A 100 19.07 14.30 6.66
C VAL A 100 18.71 12.81 6.74
N GLN A 101 19.53 11.95 6.14
CA GLN A 101 19.34 10.50 6.21
C GLN A 101 19.39 10.01 7.67
N ALA A 102 20.40 10.44 8.44
CA ALA A 102 20.52 10.07 9.85
C ALA A 102 19.31 10.52 10.68
N MET A 103 18.77 11.72 10.40
CA MET A 103 17.58 12.25 11.08
C MET A 103 16.35 11.37 10.82
N VAL A 104 16.13 10.98 9.56
CA VAL A 104 15.01 10.10 9.17
C VAL A 104 15.18 8.71 9.76
N GLU A 105 16.38 8.12 9.66
CA GLU A 105 16.67 6.79 10.22
C GLU A 105 16.48 6.73 11.74
N ASN A 106 16.92 7.76 12.46
CA ASN A 106 16.76 7.82 13.91
C ASN A 106 15.28 7.97 14.30
N HIS A 107 14.53 8.80 13.59
CA HIS A 107 13.10 8.94 13.83
C HIS A 107 12.33 7.64 13.53
N LEU A 108 12.69 6.93 12.47
CA LEU A 108 12.13 5.62 12.13
C LEU A 108 12.44 4.56 13.19
N LYS A 109 13.67 4.51 13.69
CA LYS A 109 14.05 3.62 14.79
C LYS A 109 13.19 3.88 16.02
N GLU A 110 12.95 5.15 16.37
CA GLU A 110 12.08 5.49 17.50
C GLU A 110 10.62 5.08 17.27
N MET A 111 10.07 5.29 16.07
CA MET A 111 8.70 4.87 15.76
C MET A 111 8.56 3.36 15.82
N ILE A 112 9.52 2.61 15.26
CA ILE A 112 9.53 1.15 15.33
C ILE A 112 9.59 0.69 16.78
N LEU A 113 10.48 1.23 17.61
CA LEU A 113 10.61 0.82 19.01
C LEU A 113 9.36 1.15 19.84
N LYS A 114 8.65 2.23 19.54
CA LYS A 114 7.42 2.63 20.24
C LYS A 114 6.20 1.80 19.81
N THR A 115 6.10 1.44 18.54
CA THR A 115 4.92 0.78 17.96
C THR A 115 5.06 -0.74 17.87
N PHE A 116 6.28 -1.28 17.79
CA PHE A 116 6.48 -2.73 17.80
C PHE A 116 6.33 -3.30 19.21
N ASP A 117 5.26 -4.06 19.40
CA ASP A 117 5.07 -4.90 20.57
C ASP A 117 5.99 -6.14 20.47
N PRO A 118 7.07 -6.25 21.27
CA PRO A 118 8.10 -7.28 21.10
C PRO A 118 7.57 -8.71 21.29
N LYS A 119 6.41 -8.86 21.94
CA LYS A 119 5.74 -10.14 22.17
C LYS A 119 5.00 -10.66 20.92
N LYS A 120 4.34 -9.78 20.14
CA LYS A 120 3.67 -10.15 18.89
C LYS A 120 4.65 -10.41 17.75
N GLY A 121 5.73 -9.63 17.65
CA GLY A 121 6.78 -9.84 16.65
C GLY A 121 7.50 -11.18 16.82
N ARG A 122 7.83 -11.58 18.06
CA ARG A 122 8.40 -12.89 18.36
C ARG A 122 7.45 -14.04 18.00
N TYR A 123 6.15 -13.88 18.23
CA TYR A 123 5.14 -14.87 17.84
C TYR A 123 5.07 -15.07 16.31
N TYR A 124 5.13 -14.00 15.51
CA TYR A 124 5.15 -14.09 14.05
C TYR A 124 6.45 -14.69 13.49
N ILE A 125 7.60 -14.32 14.06
CA ILE A 125 8.93 -14.83 13.65
C ILE A 125 9.10 -16.31 14.04
N HIS A 126 8.52 -16.75 15.15
CA HIS A 126 8.58 -18.14 15.57
C HIS A 126 7.63 -19.03 14.77
N ARG A 127 6.49 -18.50 14.30
CA ARG A 127 5.50 -19.24 13.50
C ARG A 127 5.91 -19.41 12.04
N ARG A 128 6.66 -18.47 11.47
CA ARG A 128 7.27 -18.61 10.13
C ARG A 128 8.71 -19.10 10.28
N GLY A 129 8.87 -20.42 10.39
CA GLY A 129 10.17 -21.08 10.38
C GLY A 129 11.11 -20.44 9.35
N ARG A 130 12.27 -20.02 9.85
CA ARG A 130 13.40 -19.40 9.14
C ARG A 130 13.43 -19.68 7.63
N ASN A 131 13.25 -18.64 6.82
CA ASN A 131 13.87 -18.51 5.50
C ASN A 131 14.42 -17.07 5.37
N PRO A 132 15.75 -16.86 5.40
CA PRO A 132 16.36 -15.52 5.44
C PRO A 132 16.18 -14.69 4.16
N CYS A 133 15.59 -15.25 3.10
CA CYS A 133 15.44 -14.61 1.79
C CYS A 133 14.25 -13.64 1.67
N VAL A 134 13.23 -13.72 2.52
CA VAL A 134 12.02 -12.86 2.40
C VAL A 134 12.23 -11.46 2.95
N VAL A 135 13.19 -11.30 3.87
CA VAL A 135 13.51 -10.02 4.51
C VAL A 135 14.01 -9.01 3.46
N ASN A 136 14.79 -9.46 2.48
CA ASN A 136 15.34 -8.58 1.44
C ASN A 136 14.29 -7.99 0.47
N SER A 137 13.14 -8.66 0.31
CA SER A 137 12.10 -8.21 -0.65
C SER A 137 10.99 -7.38 0.01
N THR A 138 10.72 -7.55 1.31
CA THR A 138 9.72 -6.75 2.05
C THR A 138 10.26 -5.40 2.53
N HIS A 139 11.58 -5.19 2.50
CA HIS A 139 12.18 -3.87 2.71
C HIS A 139 12.00 -2.91 1.52
N ARG A 140 11.43 -3.36 0.39
CA ARG A 140 11.34 -2.55 -0.83
C ARG A 140 10.09 -1.67 -0.99
N THR A 141 9.11 -1.72 -0.10
CA THR A 141 7.88 -0.92 -0.24
C THR A 141 7.39 -0.59 1.17
N PRO A 142 7.81 0.55 1.79
CA PRO A 142 7.60 1.92 1.32
C PRO A 142 8.84 2.85 1.37
N TYR A 143 10.04 2.34 1.69
CA TYR A 143 11.28 3.14 1.82
C TYR A 143 12.05 3.37 0.52
N LEU A 144 11.61 2.81 -0.60
CA LEU A 144 12.34 2.93 -1.87
C LEU A 144 12.32 4.33 -2.48
N ALA A 145 11.49 5.24 -1.96
CA ALA A 145 11.60 6.66 -2.28
C ALA A 145 12.92 7.25 -1.73
N ILE A 146 13.39 6.81 -0.57
CA ILE A 146 14.65 7.29 0.05
C ILE A 146 15.87 6.58 -0.57
N ALA A 147 15.72 5.34 -1.05
CA ALA A 147 16.80 4.60 -1.71
C ALA A 147 17.09 5.05 -3.16
N ASN A 148 16.20 5.84 -3.78
CA ASN A 148 16.40 6.38 -5.13
C ASN A 148 17.19 7.70 -5.17
N LEU A 149 17.76 8.14 -4.05
CA LEU A 149 18.74 9.23 -4.00
C LEU A 149 20.11 8.88 -4.61
N GLN A 150 20.19 7.77 -5.37
CA GLN A 150 21.44 7.27 -5.94
C GLN A 150 21.40 6.94 -7.43
N ILE A 151 20.53 7.59 -8.21
CA ILE A 151 20.69 7.65 -9.68
C ILE A 151 20.63 9.11 -10.12
N SER A 152 21.78 9.76 -10.06
CA SER A 152 22.22 10.72 -11.06
C SER A 152 23.65 10.39 -11.46
#